data_AF-A0A7S1RC72-F1
#
_entry.id   AF-A0A7S1RC72-F1
#
_cell.length_a   1.000
_cell.length_b   1.000
_cell.length_c   1.000
_cell.angle_alpha   90.00
_cell.angle_beta   90.00
_cell.angle_gamma   90.00
#
_symmetry.space_group_name_H-M   'P 1'
#
loop_
_entity.id
_entity.type
_entity.pdbx_description
1 polymer ?
#
loop_
_entity_poly.entity_id
_entity_poly.type
_entity_poly.pdbx_seq_one_letter_code
_entity_poly.pdbx_strand_id
1 'polypeptide(L)'
;GWWAIGSSGPLEGDPDASESWTSHFLFQSSPLPYQYFTALHWSLTQFTPASMEVAPRNVSERVFAVLVLIFAMIVFSSFVSSITAAMTQLRQLSSTLDKSFVMLRRYLRVRSTPADLT
;
A
#
# COMPACT_ATOMS: atom_id res chain seq x y z
N GLY A 1 17.82 -1.15 -3.43
CA GLY A 1 17.52 -0.19 -4.51
C GLY A 1 18.02 1.19 -4.15
N TRP A 2 17.28 1.92 -3.31
CA TRP A 2 17.55 3.32 -2.96
C TRP A 2 18.92 3.62 -2.32
N TRP A 3 19.40 2.73 -1.44
CA TRP A 3 20.74 2.86 -0.83
C TRP A 3 21.87 2.79 -1.86
N ALA A 4 21.73 1.98 -2.91
CA ALA A 4 22.75 1.83 -3.95
C ALA A 4 22.88 3.06 -4.84
N ILE A 5 21.79 3.82 -5.01
CA ILE A 5 21.78 5.08 -5.78
C ILE A 5 22.37 6.22 -4.93
N GLY A 6 22.13 6.20 -3.61
CA GLY A 6 22.77 7.14 -2.68
C GLY A 6 24.24 6.82 -2.36
N SER A 7 24.72 5.62 -2.69
CA SER A 7 26.11 5.19 -2.48
C SER A 7 26.92 5.09 -3.76
N SER A 8 26.28 5.06 -4.95
CA SER A 8 26.99 5.21 -6.21
C SER A 8 27.54 6.63 -6.23
N GLY A 9 28.85 6.73 -6.04
CA GLY A 9 29.57 7.99 -6.12
C GLY A 9 29.24 8.71 -7.42
N PRO A 10 29.46 10.04 -7.44
CA PRO A 10 29.00 10.89 -8.51
C PRO A 10 29.43 10.41 -9.89
N LEU A 11 28.49 10.46 -10.84
CA LEU A 11 28.82 10.26 -12.25
C LEU A 11 29.74 11.41 -12.69
N GLU A 12 30.83 11.05 -13.34
CA GLU A 12 31.86 11.98 -13.82
C GLU A 12 31.22 13.02 -14.75
N GLY A 13 31.11 14.28 -14.27
CA GLY A 13 30.52 15.40 -15.00
C GLY A 13 29.30 16.08 -14.35
N ASP A 14 28.79 15.58 -13.21
CA ASP A 14 27.69 16.23 -12.49
C ASP A 14 28.23 17.32 -11.52
N PRO A 15 27.89 18.61 -11.70
CA PRO A 15 28.35 19.68 -10.81
C PRO A 15 27.82 19.58 -9.38
N ASP A 16 26.72 18.83 -9.16
CA ASP A 16 26.07 18.65 -7.84
C ASP A 16 26.39 17.29 -7.20
N ALA A 17 27.36 16.59 -7.78
CA ALA A 17 27.95 15.32 -7.37
C ALA A 17 28.20 15.11 -5.87
N SER A 18 28.44 16.20 -5.12
CA SER A 18 28.78 16.15 -3.70
C SER A 18 27.57 16.13 -2.75
N GLU A 19 26.36 16.46 -3.23
CA GLU A 19 25.17 16.64 -2.39
C GLU A 19 24.10 15.58 -2.65
N SER A 20 24.40 14.32 -2.30
CA SER A 20 23.36 13.29 -2.20
C SER A 20 22.58 13.45 -0.89
N TRP A 21 21.31 13.00 -0.86
CA TRP A 21 20.55 12.98 0.40
C TRP A 21 21.27 12.18 1.51
N THR A 22 22.07 11.18 1.11
CA THR A 22 22.94 10.41 2.01
C THR A 22 24.08 11.26 2.55
N SER A 23 24.74 12.11 1.77
CA SER A 23 25.84 12.94 2.27
C SER A 23 25.38 14.02 3.24
N HIS A 24 24.14 14.50 3.10
CA HIS A 24 23.58 15.55 3.96
C HIS A 24 22.84 15.04 5.20
N PHE A 25 22.06 13.95 5.11
CA PHE A 25 21.27 13.42 6.24
C PHE A 25 21.92 12.25 6.96
N LEU A 26 22.74 11.46 6.26
CA LEU A 26 23.46 10.34 6.84
C LEU A 26 24.91 10.79 7.00
N PHE A 27 25.17 11.58 8.04
CA PHE A 27 26.52 11.72 8.58
C PHE A 27 27.16 10.32 8.56
N GLN A 28 28.34 10.17 7.95
CA GLN A 28 29.06 8.90 7.78
C GLN A 28 29.28 8.10 9.09
N SER A 29 28.83 8.63 10.24
CA SER A 29 28.88 8.08 11.59
C SER A 29 27.53 7.66 12.19
N SER A 30 26.40 7.68 11.46
CA SER A 30 25.11 7.21 12.02
C SER A 30 25.05 5.67 12.13
N PRO A 31 24.56 5.10 13.26
CA PRO A 31 24.44 3.65 13.43
C PRO A 31 23.54 3.01 12.36
N LEU A 32 23.91 1.80 11.89
CA LEU A 32 23.16 1.05 10.86
C LEU A 32 21.64 0.97 11.09
N PRO A 33 21.14 0.73 12.32
CA PRO A 33 19.69 0.73 12.58
C PRO A 33 19.00 2.04 12.20
N TYR A 34 19.64 3.19 12.48
CA TYR A 34 19.08 4.49 12.16
C TYR A 34 18.93 4.67 10.65
N GLN A 35 19.95 4.27 9.88
CA GLN A 35 19.91 4.36 8.41
C GLN A 35 18.83 3.46 7.82
N TYR A 36 18.69 2.25 8.36
CA TYR A 36 17.65 1.31 7.95
C TYR A 36 16.25 1.86 8.21
N PHE A 37 15.97 2.34 9.43
CA PHE A 37 14.66 2.89 9.78
C PHE A 37 14.35 4.18 9.01
N THR A 38 15.34 5.01 8.73
CA THR A 38 15.15 6.19 7.86
C THR A 38 14.80 5.78 6.43
N ALA A 39 15.54 4.84 5.83
CA ALA A 39 15.22 4.37 4.47
C ALA A 39 13.85 3.67 4.40
N LEU A 40 13.48 2.92 5.45
CA LEU A 40 12.17 2.29 5.59
C LEU A 40 11.06 3.33 5.75
N HIS A 41 11.27 4.35 6.59
CA HIS A 41 10.31 5.43 6.78
C HIS A 41 10.09 6.17 5.46
N TRP A 42 11.16 6.44 4.71
CA TRP A 42 11.07 7.07 3.40
C TRP A 42 10.23 6.26 2.42
N SER A 43 10.46 4.96 2.30
CA SER A 43 9.65 4.13 1.40
C SER A 43 8.19 4.05 1.84
N LEU A 44 7.92 4.03 3.16
CA LEU A 44 6.56 3.99 3.69
C LEU A 44 5.79 5.30 3.42
N THR A 45 6.45 6.45 3.54
CA THR A 45 5.85 7.76 3.20
C THR A 45 5.48 7.92 1.73
N GLN A 46 5.98 7.06 0.83
CA GLN A 46 5.56 7.06 -0.58
C GLN A 46 4.15 6.47 -0.77
N PHE A 47 3.69 5.61 0.14
CA PHE A 47 2.33 5.05 0.12
C PHE A 47 1.29 5.97 0.75
N THR A 48 1.69 6.72 1.77
CA THR A 48 0.84 7.69 2.48
C THR A 48 1.58 9.02 2.48
N PRO A 49 1.16 10.03 1.69
CA PRO A 49 1.85 11.31 1.62
C PRO A 49 2.05 11.88 3.03
N ALA A 50 3.28 11.74 3.54
CA ALA A 50 3.66 12.14 4.87
C ALA A 50 4.92 12.99 4.76
N SER A 51 4.97 14.04 5.57
CA SER A 51 6.12 14.96 5.55
C SER A 51 7.35 14.22 6.03
N MET A 52 8.35 14.09 5.17
CA MET A 52 9.64 13.54 5.53
C MET A 52 10.75 14.54 5.25
N GLU A 53 11.75 14.58 6.14
CA GLU A 53 12.89 15.50 6.06
C GLU A 53 13.82 15.17 4.87
N VAL A 54 13.74 13.96 4.32
CA VAL A 54 14.54 13.48 3.19
C VAL A 54 13.89 13.89 1.86
N ALA A 55 14.33 15.02 1.31
CA ALA A 55 13.91 15.52 0.01
C ALA A 55 14.98 15.23 -1.08
N PRO A 56 14.59 14.87 -2.30
CA PRO A 56 15.52 14.68 -3.41
C PRO A 56 16.19 16.02 -3.76
N ARG A 57 17.52 16.02 -3.78
CA ARG A 57 18.33 17.19 -4.11
C ARG A 57 18.77 17.16 -5.58
N ASN A 58 18.93 15.96 -6.13
CA ASN A 58 19.42 15.76 -7.49
C ASN A 58 18.31 15.43 -8.48
N VAL A 59 18.50 15.75 -9.77
CA VAL A 59 17.51 15.45 -10.83
C VAL A 59 17.28 13.94 -10.94
N SER A 60 18.32 13.13 -10.82
CA SER A 60 18.24 11.66 -10.82
C SER A 60 17.40 11.11 -9.66
N GLU A 61 17.60 11.65 -8.45
CA GLU A 61 16.83 11.30 -7.25
C GLU A 61 15.35 11.68 -7.42
N ARG A 62 15.07 12.84 -8.04
CA ARG A 62 13.70 13.28 -8.34
C ARG A 62 13.01 12.33 -9.31
N VAL A 63 13.67 11.92 -10.39
CA VAL A 63 13.11 10.96 -11.35
C VAL A 63 12.79 9.64 -10.67
N PHE A 64 13.70 9.11 -9.85
CA PHE A 64 13.44 7.88 -9.12
C PHE A 64 12.28 8.03 -8.13
N ALA A 65 12.22 9.12 -7.36
CA ALA A 65 11.14 9.37 -6.41
C ALA A 65 9.77 9.41 -7.12
N VAL A 66 9.69 10.08 -8.27
CA VAL A 66 8.46 10.10 -9.09
C VAL A 66 8.07 8.70 -9.57
N LEU A 67 9.02 7.89 -10.04
CA LEU A 67 8.74 6.52 -10.45
C LEU A 67 8.22 5.67 -9.27
N VAL A 68 8.84 5.78 -8.10
CA VAL A 68 8.39 5.08 -6.88
C VAL A 68 6.98 5.50 -6.49
N LEU A 69 6.66 6.80 -6.56
CA LEU A 69 5.30 7.29 -6.28
C LEU A 69 4.26 6.69 -7.23
N ILE A 70 4.57 6.60 -8.53
CA ILE A 70 3.66 5.98 -9.52
C ILE A 70 3.44 4.50 -9.17
N PHE A 71 4.50 3.75 -8.89
CA PHE A 71 4.39 2.34 -8.49
C PHE A 71 3.63 2.18 -7.17
N ALA A 72 3.89 3.03 -6.17
CA ALA A 72 3.19 3.01 -4.89
C ALA A 72 1.68 3.26 -5.09
N MET A 73 1.30 4.21 -5.93
CA MET A 73 -0.09 4.50 -6.25
C MET A 73 -0.80 3.31 -6.93
N ILE A 74 -0.14 2.64 -7.87
CA ILE A 74 -0.70 1.46 -8.55
C ILE A 74 -0.92 0.33 -7.55
N VAL A 75 0.11 -0.02 -6.76
CA VAL A 75 0.03 -1.10 -5.76
C VAL A 75 -1.01 -0.79 -4.70
N PHE A 76 -1.06 0.46 -4.21
CA PHE A 76 -2.05 0.89 -3.23
C PHE A 76 -3.48 0.78 -3.80
N SER A 77 -3.69 1.21 -5.04
CA SER A 77 -5.00 1.09 -5.71
C SER A 77 -5.43 -0.37 -5.86
N SER A 78 -4.52 -1.25 -6.28
CA SER A 78 -4.80 -2.69 -6.37
C SER A 78 -5.09 -3.30 -5.00
N PHE A 79 -4.38 -2.88 -3.95
CA PHE A 79 -4.58 -3.33 -2.58
C PHE A 79 -5.95 -2.90 -2.02
N VAL A 80 -6.36 -1.64 -2.22
CA VAL A 80 -7.68 -1.17 -1.80
C VAL A 80 -8.80 -1.89 -2.58
N SER A 81 -8.59 -2.13 -3.88
CA SER A 81 -9.53 -2.86 -4.72
C SER A 81 -9.72 -4.30 -4.24
N SER A 82 -8.64 -5.01 -3.89
CA SER A 82 -8.74 -6.38 -3.39
C SER A 82 -9.48 -6.48 -2.05
N ILE A 83 -9.26 -5.53 -1.13
CA ILE A 83 -10.02 -5.42 0.12
C ILE A 83 -11.51 -5.20 -0.17
N THR A 84 -11.82 -4.29 -1.09
CA THR A 84 -13.21 -3.97 -1.47
C THR A 84 -13.89 -5.17 -2.11
N ALA A 85 -13.20 -5.90 -2.98
CA ALA A 85 -13.69 -7.13 -3.59
C ALA A 85 -13.96 -8.21 -2.54
N ALA A 86 -13.03 -8.42 -1.60
CA ALA A 86 -13.21 -9.37 -0.50
C ALA A 86 -14.41 -9.01 0.39
N MET A 87 -14.58 -7.72 0.74
CA MET A 87 -15.73 -7.23 1.49
C MET A 87 -17.05 -7.46 0.73
N THR A 88 -17.05 -7.24 -0.58
CA THR A 88 -18.22 -7.50 -1.44
C THR A 88 -18.57 -8.98 -1.47
N GLN A 89 -17.58 -9.86 -1.62
CA GLN A 89 -17.79 -11.31 -1.58
C GLN A 89 -18.35 -11.78 -0.23
N LEU A 90 -17.82 -11.26 0.88
CA LEU A 90 -18.33 -11.54 2.22
C LEU A 90 -19.82 -11.16 2.35
N ARG A 91 -20.18 -9.95 1.90
CA ARG A 91 -21.59 -9.49 1.91
C ARG A 91 -22.51 -10.33 1.04
N GLN A 92 -22.02 -10.79 -0.12
CA GLN A 92 -22.76 -11.68 -1.01
C GLN A 92 -23.03 -13.05 -0.36
N LEU A 93 -22.03 -13.61 0.34
CA LEU A 93 -22.20 -14.87 1.10
C LEU A 93 -23.26 -14.71 2.19
N SER A 94 -23.17 -13.66 3.02
CA SER A 94 -24.19 -13.39 4.04
C SER A 94 -25.58 -13.22 3.44
N SER A 95 -25.71 -12.44 2.36
CA SER A 95 -26.99 -12.26 1.66
C SER A 95 -27.56 -13.57 1.11
N THR A 96 -26.70 -14.49 0.65
CA THR A 96 -27.11 -15.79 0.11
C THR A 96 -27.63 -16.71 1.22
N LEU A 97 -26.99 -16.69 2.40
CA LEU A 97 -27.49 -17.42 3.56
C LEU A 97 -28.85 -16.86 4.01
N ASP A 98 -29.01 -15.55 4.10
CA ASP A 98 -30.27 -14.91 4.47
C ASP A 98 -31.39 -15.29 3.50
N LYS A 99 -31.13 -15.24 2.19
CA LYS A 99 -32.08 -15.67 1.15
C LYS A 99 -32.47 -17.14 1.30
N SER A 100 -31.50 -18.01 1.58
CA SER A 100 -31.73 -19.44 1.78
C SER A 100 -32.61 -19.71 3.01
N PHE A 101 -32.35 -19.01 4.12
CA PHE A 101 -33.20 -19.08 5.33
C PHE A 101 -34.62 -18.55 5.08
N VAL A 102 -34.76 -17.45 4.35
CA VAL A 102 -36.08 -16.89 3.98
C VAL A 102 -36.85 -17.88 3.11
N MET A 103 -36.22 -18.49 2.11
CA MET A 103 -36.85 -19.51 1.26
C MET A 103 -37.26 -20.74 2.05
N LEU A 104 -36.40 -21.25 2.95
CA LEU A 104 -36.72 -22.38 3.82
C LEU A 104 -37.92 -22.07 4.72
N ARG A 105 -37.91 -20.90 5.37
CA ARG A 105 -39.00 -20.46 6.24
C ARG A 105 -40.31 -20.29 5.47
N ARG A 106 -40.25 -19.78 4.24
CA ARG A 106 -41.42 -19.68 3.35
C ARG A 106 -41.95 -21.07 2.98
N TYR A 107 -41.08 -21.99 2.60
CA TYR A 107 -41.45 -23.36 2.25
C TYR A 107 -42.09 -24.12 3.41
N LEU A 108 -41.49 -24.04 4.60
CA LEU A 108 -42.05 -24.62 5.82
C LEU A 108 -43.40 -23.98 6.14
N ARG A 109 -43.54 -22.66 6.07
CA ARG A 109 -44.83 -21.99 6.33
C ARG A 109 -45.95 -22.42 5.36
N VAL A 110 -45.61 -22.65 4.09
CA VAL A 110 -46.58 -23.11 3.07
C VAL A 110 -46.98 -24.57 3.29
N ARG A 111 -46.06 -25.43 3.72
CA ARG A 111 -46.35 -26.85 3.97
C ARG A 111 -46.88 -27.15 5.37
N SER A 112 -46.64 -26.27 6.34
CA SER A 112 -47.11 -26.38 7.72
C SER A 112 -48.45 -25.66 7.95
N THR A 113 -49.18 -25.26 6.91
CA THR A 113 -50.61 -25.01 7.05
C THR A 113 -51.28 -26.33 7.45
N PRO A 114 -51.97 -26.39 8.60
CA PRO A 114 -52.45 -27.64 9.19
C PRO A 114 -53.26 -28.47 8.18
N ALA A 115 -53.00 -29.78 8.17
CA ALA A 115 -53.91 -30.78 7.63
C ALA A 115 -55.15 -30.89 8.53
N ASP A 116 -55.91 -29.79 8.67
CA ASP A 116 -57.12 -29.70 9.49
C ASP A 116 -58.31 -29.19 8.66
N LEU A 117 -58.42 -29.72 7.44
CA LEU A 117 -59.61 -29.66 6.59
C LEU A 117 -59.65 -30.93 5.72
N THR A 118 -59.98 -32.08 6.33
CA THR A 118 -60.81 -33.19 5.81
C THR A 118 -60.74 -34.38 6.75
#